data_AF-A0A431RGF8-F1
#
_entry.id   AF-A0A431RGF8-F1
#
_cell.length_a   1.000
_cell.length_b   1.000
_cell.length_c   1.000
_cell.angle_alpha   90.00
_cell.angle_beta   90.00
_cell.angle_gamma   90.00
#
_symmetry.space_group_name_H-M   'P 1'
#
loop_
_entity.id
_entity.type
_entity.pdbx_description
1 polymer ?
#
loop_
_entity_poly.entity_id
_entity_poly.type
_entity_poly.pdbx_seq_one_letter_code
_entity_poly.pdbx_strand_id
1 'polypeptide(L)'
;MPPSSPPCSSAKPPGVVASDGNDQAVAAAEISPGQKLNLRVIAEGVETDDQVAFLRKNNCDEMQGYHFSKPVSAQAIAQLIDKVQKRG
;
A
#
# COMPACT_ATOMS: atom_id res chain seq x y z
N MET A 1 9.79 0.93 37.83
CA MET A 1 9.93 1.97 36.79
C MET A 1 10.12 1.26 35.47
N PRO A 2 9.12 1.26 34.56
CA PRO A 2 9.29 0.67 33.23
C PRO A 2 10.26 1.52 32.38
N PRO A 3 11.04 0.91 31.46
CA PRO A 3 11.99 1.63 30.63
C PRO A 3 11.26 2.63 29.72
N SER A 4 11.88 3.80 29.57
CA SER A 4 11.46 4.90 28.72
C SER A 4 11.29 4.42 27.27
N SER A 5 10.04 4.41 26.79
CA SER A 5 9.73 4.26 25.38
C SER A 5 10.48 5.32 24.54
N PRO A 6 11.02 4.98 23.37
CA PRO A 6 11.72 5.93 22.52
C PRO A 6 10.77 7.03 22.00
N PRO A 7 11.28 8.22 21.64
CA PRO A 7 10.48 9.35 21.19
C PRO A 7 9.78 9.07 19.85
N CYS A 8 8.54 9.55 19.75
CA CYS A 8 7.63 9.37 18.61
C CYS A 8 8.13 9.94 17.26
N SER A 9 9.27 10.66 17.25
CA SER A 9 9.81 11.32 16.05
C SER A 9 10.41 10.36 15.00
N SER A 10 10.51 9.07 15.29
CA SER A 10 10.92 8.02 14.34
C SER A 10 9.76 7.15 13.86
N ALA A 11 8.51 7.49 14.23
CA ALA A 11 7.34 6.75 13.79
C ALA A 11 7.05 7.08 12.32
N LYS A 12 7.61 6.27 11.42
CA LYS A 12 7.05 6.14 10.07
C LYS A 12 5.57 5.76 10.24
N PRO A 13 4.62 6.53 9.69
CA PRO A 13 3.21 6.16 9.80
C PRO A 13 3.02 4.73 9.24
N PRO A 14 2.20 3.89 9.90
CA PRO A 14 1.93 2.54 9.41
C PRO A 14 1.17 2.65 8.08
N GLY A 15 1.90 2.38 7.01
CA GLY A 15 1.50 2.49 5.61
C GLY A 15 2.71 2.06 4.79
N VAL A 16 3.08 0.78 4.94
CA VAL A 16 4.36 0.27 4.45
C VAL A 16 4.23 -0.03 2.96
N VAL A 17 4.81 0.85 2.14
CA VAL A 17 5.17 0.49 0.77
C VAL A 17 6.64 0.85 0.54
N ALA A 18 7.49 -0.18 0.63
CA ALA A 18 8.75 -0.34 -0.10
C ALA A 18 9.57 0.93 -0.36
N SER A 19 9.83 1.76 0.67
CA SER A 19 10.59 3.01 0.49
C SER A 19 12.10 2.76 0.48
N ASP A 20 12.54 1.65 1.06
CA ASP A 20 13.93 1.19 1.10
C ASP A 20 14.02 -0.35 1.01
N GLY A 21 15.25 -0.87 1.04
CA GLY A 21 15.48 -2.31 0.90
C GLY A 21 14.91 -3.17 2.04
N ASN A 22 14.77 -2.62 3.25
CA ASN A 22 14.19 -3.36 4.38
C ASN A 22 12.67 -3.44 4.23
N ASP A 23 12.01 -2.33 3.91
CA ASP A 23 10.58 -2.30 3.64
C ASP A 23 10.19 -3.21 2.47
N GLN A 24 11.02 -3.25 1.43
CA GLN A 24 10.83 -4.16 0.30
C GLN A 24 10.93 -5.63 0.72
N ALA A 25 11.88 -5.98 1.58
CA ALA A 25 12.01 -7.35 2.07
C ALA A 25 10.80 -7.77 2.93
N VAL A 26 10.30 -6.87 3.79
CA VAL A 26 9.10 -7.10 4.59
C VAL A 26 7.87 -7.26 3.69
N ALA A 27 7.65 -6.33 2.75
CA ALA A 27 6.51 -6.40 1.83
C ALA A 27 6.53 -7.70 1.00
N ALA A 28 7.70 -8.12 0.50
CA ALA A 28 7.83 -9.39 -0.24
C ALA A 28 7.54 -10.61 0.65
N ALA A 29 7.94 -10.55 1.93
CA ALA A 29 7.66 -11.61 2.91
C ALA A 29 6.18 -11.70 3.30
N GLU A 30 5.39 -10.64 3.14
CA GLU A 30 3.94 -10.66 3.34
C GLU A 30 3.18 -11.10 2.08
N ILE A 31 3.59 -10.62 0.90
CA ILE A 31 2.96 -10.96 -0.38
C ILE A 31 3.08 -12.46 -0.69
N SER A 32 4.28 -13.03 -0.49
CA SER A 32 4.59 -14.42 -0.89
C SER A 32 3.75 -15.49 -0.17
N PRO A 33 3.54 -15.45 1.16
CA PRO A 33 2.61 -16.35 1.84
C PRO A 33 1.16 -16.21 1.36
N GLY A 34 0.67 -14.98 1.17
CA GLY A 34 -0.70 -14.74 0.69
C GLY A 34 -0.96 -15.43 -0.65
N GLN A 35 -0.04 -15.28 -1.59
CA GLN A 35 -0.08 -15.96 -2.90
C GLN A 35 -0.09 -17.48 -2.77
N LYS A 36 0.78 -18.05 -1.92
CA LYS A 36 0.86 -19.51 -1.72
C LYS A 36 -0.39 -20.10 -1.09
N LEU A 37 -1.14 -19.30 -0.34
CA LEU A 37 -2.40 -19.68 0.29
C LEU A 37 -3.62 -19.36 -0.59
N ASN A 38 -3.41 -18.89 -1.83
CA ASN A 38 -4.46 -18.40 -2.72
C ASN A 38 -5.33 -17.29 -2.09
N LEU A 39 -4.73 -16.46 -1.24
CA LEU A 39 -5.37 -15.27 -0.68
C LEU A 39 -5.02 -14.06 -1.54
N ARG A 40 -5.97 -13.14 -1.68
CA ARG A 40 -5.71 -11.83 -2.31
C ARG A 40 -5.02 -10.91 -1.32
N VAL A 41 -3.93 -10.29 -1.76
CA VAL A 41 -3.13 -9.35 -0.97
C VAL A 41 -3.31 -7.94 -1.51
N ILE A 42 -3.66 -7.01 -0.62
CA ILE A 42 -3.72 -5.57 -0.91
C ILE A 42 -2.54 -4.85 -0.27
N ALA A 43 -1.82 -4.05 -1.05
CA ALA A 43 -0.80 -3.14 -0.55
C ALA A 43 -1.40 -1.74 -0.34
N GLU A 44 -1.35 -1.25 0.90
CA GLU A 44 -1.88 0.05 1.30
C GLU A 44 -0.78 1.11 1.45
N GLY A 45 -1.06 2.35 1.06
CA GLY A 45 -0.14 3.48 1.16
C GLY A 45 0.77 3.69 -0.06
N VAL A 46 0.34 3.26 -1.25
CA VAL A 46 1.11 3.44 -2.50
C VAL A 46 1.06 4.90 -2.97
N GLU A 47 2.21 5.54 -3.09
CA GLU A 47 2.34 6.97 -3.45
C GLU A 47 3.15 7.21 -4.72
N THR A 48 4.13 6.35 -5.02
CA THR A 48 5.08 6.56 -6.13
C THR A 48 5.04 5.47 -7.20
N ASP A 49 5.46 5.81 -8.42
CA ASP A 49 5.59 4.86 -9.52
C ASP A 49 6.58 3.71 -9.19
N ASP A 50 7.66 4.00 -8.46
CA ASP A 50 8.64 2.98 -8.06
C ASP A 50 8.01 1.94 -7.12
N GLN A 51 7.15 2.36 -6.20
CA GLN A 51 6.38 1.46 -5.33
C GLN A 51 5.40 0.61 -6.15
N VAL A 52 4.70 1.19 -7.11
CA VAL A 52 3.83 0.44 -8.04
C VAL A 52 4.62 -0.59 -8.82
N ALA A 53 5.77 -0.21 -9.37
CA ALA A 53 6.64 -1.09 -10.13
C ALA A 53 7.13 -2.27 -9.27
N PHE A 54 7.55 -2.01 -8.04
CA PHE A 54 7.93 -3.04 -7.08
C PHE A 54 6.77 -4.00 -6.78
N LEU A 55 5.60 -3.49 -6.44
CA LEU A 55 4.43 -4.31 -6.09
C LEU A 55 3.94 -5.16 -7.27
N ARG A 56 3.96 -4.60 -8.50
CA ARG A 56 3.64 -5.34 -9.72
C ARG A 56 4.63 -6.47 -9.97
N LYS A 57 5.93 -6.20 -9.82
CA LYS A 57 7.00 -7.21 -9.98
C LYS A 57 6.85 -8.38 -9.00
N ASN A 58 6.31 -8.11 -7.80
CA ASN A 58 6.05 -9.11 -6.77
C ASN A 58 4.65 -9.74 -6.89
N ASN A 59 3.89 -9.45 -7.95
CA ASN A 59 2.53 -9.95 -8.19
C ASN A 59 1.55 -9.67 -7.04
N CYS A 60 1.63 -8.48 -6.42
CA CYS A 60 0.59 -8.02 -5.50
C CYS A 60 -0.74 -7.83 -6.25
N ASP A 61 -1.85 -8.33 -5.69
CA ASP A 61 -3.14 -8.38 -6.37
C ASP A 61 -3.80 -7.01 -6.49
N GLU A 62 -3.80 -6.26 -5.38
CA GLU A 62 -4.52 -5.00 -5.26
C GLU A 62 -3.62 -3.93 -4.61
N MET A 63 -3.83 -2.67 -4.99
CA MET A 63 -3.01 -1.56 -4.52
C MET A 63 -3.90 -0.37 -4.18
N GLN A 64 -3.68 0.22 -3.01
CA GLN A 64 -4.39 1.42 -2.56
C GLN A 64 -3.39 2.47 -2.11
N GLY A 65 -3.62 3.71 -2.52
CA GLY A 65 -2.86 4.85 -2.01
C GLY A 65 -3.01 6.09 -2.86
N TYR A 66 -2.31 7.15 -2.45
CA TYR A 66 -2.43 8.48 -3.04
C TYR A 66 -1.93 8.55 -4.48
N HIS A 67 -1.12 7.57 -4.90
CA HIS A 67 -0.76 7.38 -6.30
C HIS A 67 -2.00 7.25 -7.19
N PHE A 68 -3.03 6.53 -6.72
CA PHE A 68 -4.27 6.29 -7.46
C PHE A 68 -5.31 7.37 -7.19
N SER A 69 -5.57 7.64 -5.90
CA SER A 69 -6.49 8.68 -5.45
C SER A 69 -6.23 9.00 -3.99
N LYS A 70 -6.38 10.28 -3.64
CA LYS A 70 -6.60 10.66 -2.24
C LYS A 70 -7.97 10.16 -1.76
N PRO A 71 -8.21 10.07 -0.44
CA PRO A 71 -9.54 9.86 0.11
C PRO A 71 -10.50 10.90 -0.45
N VAL A 72 -11.66 10.43 -0.89
CA VAL A 72 -12.70 11.28 -1.48
C VAL A 72 -13.91 11.32 -0.55
N SER A 73 -14.71 12.39 -0.64
CA SER A 73 -15.99 12.44 0.07
C SER A 73 -16.97 11.40 -0.50
N ALA A 74 -17.99 11.06 0.29
CA ALA A 74 -19.07 10.18 -0.16
C ALA A 74 -19.75 10.72 -1.43
N GLN A 75 -19.88 12.04 -1.57
CA GLN A 75 -20.47 12.66 -2.76
C GLN A 75 -19.57 12.51 -4.00
N ALA A 76 -18.25 12.51 -3.81
CA ALA A 76 -17.28 12.45 -4.90
C ALA A 76 -16.99 11.02 -5.39
N ILE A 77 -17.31 9.98 -4.60
CA ILE A 77 -16.96 8.59 -4.96
C ILE A 77 -17.71 8.09 -6.20
N ALA A 78 -18.98 8.46 -6.38
CA ALA A 78 -19.76 8.07 -7.55
C ALA A 78 -19.10 8.56 -8.85
N GLN A 79 -18.64 9.81 -8.87
CA GLN A 79 -17.93 10.40 -10.01
C GLN A 79 -16.59 9.70 -10.27
N LEU A 80 -15.90 9.26 -9.21
CA LEU A 80 -14.65 8.51 -9.34
C LEU A 80 -14.90 7.15 -9.99
N ILE A 81 -15.92 6.42 -9.54
CA ILE A 81 -16.30 5.11 -10.10
C ILE A 81 -16.70 5.25 -11.58
N ASP A 82 -17.52 6.24 -11.92
CA ASP A 82 -17.92 6.51 -13.31
C ASP A 82 -16.71 6.76 -14.23
N LYS A 83 -15.70 7.49 -13.72
CA LYS A 83 -14.46 7.75 -14.46
C LYS A 83 -13.65 6.46 -14.67
N VAL A 84 -13.60 5.57 -13.69
CA VAL A 84 -12.89 4.28 -13.80
C VAL A 84 -13.59 3.35 -14.78
N GLN A 85 -14.92 3.25 -14.74
CA GLN A 85 -15.70 2.37 -15.64
C GLN A 85 -15.59 2.77 -17.12
N LYS A 86 -15.44 4.06 -17.41
CA LYS A 86 -15.28 4.57 -18.79
C LYS A 86 -13.88 4.39 -19.36
N ARG A 87 -12.91 3.91 -18.57
CA ARG A 87 -11.53 3.64 -19.01
C ARG A 87 -11.33 2.20 -19.48
N GLY A 88 -12.40 1.39 -19.47
CA GLY A 88 -12.43 0.03 -20.02
C GLY A 88 -12.57 0.00 -21.53
#